data_AF-A0A7V8NP84-F1
#
_entry.id   AF-A0A7V8NP84-F1
#
_cell.length_a   1.000
_cell.length_b   1.000
_cell.length_c   1.000
_cell.angle_alpha   90.00
_cell.angle_beta   90.00
_cell.angle_gamma   90.00
#
_symmetry.space_group_name_H-M   'P 1'
#
loop_
_entity.id
_entity.type
_entity.pdbx_description
1 polymer ?
#
loop_
_entity_poly.entity_id
_entity_poly.type
_entity_poly.pdbx_seq_one_letter_code
_entity_poly.pdbx_strand_id
1 'polypeptide(L)' 'GTIIVAAAFPRTRERVGALDYRVTPLDISELEKAEAGLTCSSLLFESSTG' A
#
# COMPACT_ATOMS: atom_id res chain seq x y z
N GLY A 1 4.74 -11.35 -4.21
CA GLY A 1 4.88 -10.40 -3.08
C GLY A 1 3.52 -9.82 -2.70
N THR A 2 3.41 -9.19 -1.54
CA THR A 2 2.19 -8.48 -1.11
C THR A 2 2.37 -6.99 -1.33
N ILE A 3 1.36 -6.33 -1.88
CA ILE A 3 1.33 -4.87 -2.10
C ILE A 3 0.12 -4.31 -1.35
N ILE A 4 0.35 -3.25 -0.58
CA ILE A 4 -0.72 -2.47 0.06
C ILE A 4 -0.92 -1.22 -0.79
N VAL A 5 -2.17 -0.92 -1.16
CA VAL A 5 -2.53 0.25 -1.98
C VAL A 5 -3.62 1.05 -1.28
N ALA A 6 -3.64 2.36 -1.49
CA ALA A 6 -4.72 3.20 -0.97
C ALA A 6 -6.06 2.83 -1.63
N ALA A 7 -7.11 2.72 -0.82
CA ALA A 7 -8.44 2.27 -1.27
C ALA A 7 -9.09 3.21 -2.30
N ALA A 8 -8.67 4.48 -2.34
CA ALA A 8 -9.14 5.49 -3.28
C ALA A 8 -8.79 5.20 -4.76
N PHE A 9 -7.86 4.26 -5.05
CA PHE A 9 -7.37 3.98 -6.41
C PHE A 9 -7.69 2.56 -6.91
N PRO A 10 -8.97 2.22 -7.18
CA PRO A 10 -9.38 0.87 -7.58
C PRO A 10 -8.75 0.40 -8.91
N ARG A 11 -8.57 1.32 -9.88
CA ARG A 11 -7.90 0.99 -11.15
C ARG A 11 -6.44 0.60 -10.96
N THR A 12 -5.76 1.21 -9.99
CA THR A 12 -4.38 0.84 -9.64
C THR A 12 -4.35 -0.55 -9.00
N ARG A 13 -5.27 -0.84 -8.07
CA ARG A 13 -5.43 -2.17 -7.47
C ARG A 13 -5.61 -3.25 -8.54
N GLU A 14 -6.50 -3.04 -9.50
CA GLU A 14 -6.77 -4.01 -10.58
C GLU A 14 -5.54 -4.25 -11.46
N ARG A 15 -4.87 -3.17 -11.90
CA ARG A 15 -3.66 -3.26 -12.74
C ARG A 15 -2.53 -3.98 -12.03
N VAL A 16 -2.32 -3.70 -10.74
CA VAL A 16 -1.30 -4.37 -9.93
C VAL A 16 -1.68 -5.82 -9.66
N GLY A 17 -2.96 -6.11 -9.40
CA GLY A 17 -3.45 -7.47 -9.19
C GLY A 17 -3.34 -8.37 -10.42
N ALA A 18 -3.43 -7.79 -11.63
CA ALA A 18 -3.21 -8.50 -12.89
C ALA A 18 -1.75 -8.94 -13.13
N LEU A 19 -0.81 -8.49 -12.29
CA LEU A 19 0.61 -8.87 -12.34
C LEU A 19 0.97 -9.96 -11.32
N ASP A 20 0.00 -10.79 -10.91
CA ASP A 20 0.15 -11.87 -9.92
C ASP A 20 0.62 -11.43 -8.51
N TYR A 21 0.37 -10.16 -8.15
CA TYR A 21 0.57 -9.67 -6.79
C TYR A 21 -0.67 -9.85 -5.92
N ARG A 22 -0.45 -10.17 -4.63
CA ARG A 22 -1.52 -10.08 -3.63
C ARG A 22 -1.70 -8.62 -3.23
N VAL A 23 -2.83 -8.03 -3.61
CA VAL A 23 -3.11 -6.60 -3.37
C VAL A 23 -4.13 -6.41 -2.25
N THR A 24 -3.72 -5.72 -1.17
CA THR A 24 -4.58 -5.34 -0.04
C THR A 24 -4.90 -3.85 -0.12
N PRO A 25 -6.17 -3.45 -0.26
CA PRO A 25 -6.55 -2.06 -0.20
C PRO A 25 -6.62 -1.60 1.26
N LEU A 26 -6.15 -0.38 1.56
CA LEU A 26 -6.22 0.23 2.88
C LEU A 26 -6.80 1.64 2.77
N ASP A 27 -7.77 1.97 3.61
CA ASP A 27 -8.28 3.33 3.70
C ASP A 27 -7.24 4.23 4.39
N ILE A 28 -6.80 5.26 3.68
CA ILE A 28 -5.87 6.29 4.15
C ILE A 28 -6.38 7.70 3.86
N SER A 29 -7.70 7.86 3.67
CA SER A 29 -8.32 9.14 3.29
C SER A 29 -7.91 10.31 4.19
N GLU A 30 -7.70 10.06 5.49
CA GLU A 30 -7.23 11.08 6.43
C GLU A 30 -5.76 11.49 6.20
N LEU A 31 -4.89 10.56 5.77
CA LEU A 31 -3.49 10.84 5.44
C LEU A 31 -3.38 11.56 4.09
N GLU A 32 -4.25 11.23 3.13
CA GLU A 32 -4.27 11.87 1.81
C GLU A 32 -4.55 13.38 1.89
N LYS A 33 -5.36 13.83 2.88
CA LYS A 33 -5.57 15.26 3.16
C LYS A 33 -4.27 16.00 3.51
N ALA A 34 -3.28 15.28 4.03
CA ALA A 34 -1.95 15.79 4.37
C ALA A 34 -0.89 15.46 3.30
N GLU A 35 -1.32 15.11 2.08
CA GLU A 35 -0.44 14.72 0.97
C GLU A 35 0.41 13.47 1.27
N ALA A 36 0.02 12.67 2.27
CA ALA A 36 0.73 11.48 2.68
C ALA A 36 0.17 10.21 2.01
N GLY A 37 1.08 9.26 1.74
CA GLY A 37 0.77 7.95 1.20
C GLY A 37 1.45 6.83 1.99
N LEU A 38 1.08 5.58 1.69
CA LEU A 38 1.54 4.39 2.43
C LEU A 38 3.06 4.30 2.56
N THR A 39 3.79 4.56 1.46
CA THR A 39 5.24 4.42 1.42
C THR A 39 5.96 5.48 2.25
N CYS A 40 5.61 6.76 2.13
CA CYS A 40 6.26 7.82 2.89
C CYS A 40 5.86 7.84 4.37
N SER A 41 4.71 7.23 4.71
CA SER A 41 4.25 7.04 6.10
C SER A 41 4.75 5.75 6.74
N SER A 42 5.62 5.00 6.05
CA SER A 42 6.13 3.72 6.55
C SER A 42 7.64 3.77 6.78
N LEU A 43 8.08 3.09 7.84
CA LEU A 43 9.47 2.75 8.08
C LEU A 43 9.58 1.23 8.12
N LEU A 44 10.48 0.69 7.30
CA LEU A 44 10.76 -0.74 7.28
C LEU A 44 11.81 -1.04 8.34
N PHE A 45 11.50 -1.97 9.23
CA PHE A 45 12.45 -2.52 10.20
C PHE A 45 12.90 -3.88 9.72
N GLU A 46 14.20 -4.13 9.76
CA GLU A 46 14.71 -5.49 9.60
C GLU A 46 14.36 -6.28 10.85
N SER A 47 13.61 -7.38 10.68
CA SER A 47 13.50 -8.37 11.74
C SER A 47 14.80 -9.17 11.74
N SER A 48 15.70 -8.91 12.70
CA SER A 48 16.75 -9.87 13.02
C SER A 48 16.09 -11.11 13.61
N THR A 49 15.68 -12.03 12.75
CA THR A 49 15.37 -13.39 13.18
C THR A 49 16.71 -14.08 13.36
N GLY A 50 17.18 -14.12 14.60
CA GLY A 50 18.15 -15.14 15.02
C GLY A 50 17.44 -16.48 15.18
#